data_AF-K7AS31-F1
#
_entry.id   AF-K7AS31-F1
#
_cell.length_a   1.000
_cell.length_b   1.000
_cell.length_c   1.000
_cell.angle_alpha   90.00
_cell.angle_beta   90.00
_cell.angle_gamma   90.00
#
_symmetry.space_group_name_H-M   'P 1'
#
loop_
_entity.id
_entity.type
_entity.pdbx_description
1 polymer ?
#
loop_
_entity_poly.entity_id
_entity_poly.type
_entity_poly.pdbx_seq_one_letter_code
_entity_poly.pdbx_strand_id
1 'polypeptide(L)' 'MNKKVEDYGVRAVNRPKVKATKVLDLSGDTGEQIVRSETKLALRTHNKTFEIRAYI' A
#
# COMPACT_ATOMS: atom_id res chain seq x y z
N MET A 1 22.63 -5.45 -6.28
CA MET A 1 23.09 -6.06 -5.02
C MET A 1 23.27 -4.95 -4.01
N ASN A 2 22.54 -4.95 -2.89
CA ASN A 2 22.68 -3.90 -1.88
C ASN A 2 23.80 -4.34 -0.91
N LYS A 3 24.96 -3.70 -0.98
CA LYS A 3 26.13 -4.04 -0.13
C LYS A 3 26.00 -3.55 1.31
N LYS A 4 25.03 -2.67 1.59
CA LYS A 4 24.75 -2.12 2.94
C LYS A 4 24.38 -3.17 3.99
N VAL A 5 24.05 -4.39 3.58
CA VAL A 5 23.64 -5.47 4.49
C VAL A 5 24.87 -6.15 5.12
N GLU A 6 26.05 -6.00 4.52
CA GLU A 6 27.32 -6.57 5.01
C GLU A 6 27.84 -5.86 6.26
N ASP A 7 27.53 -4.57 6.40
CA ASP A 7 27.85 -3.76 7.59
C ASP A 7 27.20 -4.31 8.87
N TYR A 8 26.12 -5.09 8.71
CA TYR A 8 25.40 -5.75 9.81
C TYR A 8 25.84 -7.21 10.01
N GLY A 9 26.96 -7.64 9.43
CA GLY A 9 27.49 -9.00 9.56
C GLY A 9 26.74 -10.06 8.74
N VAL A 10 25.88 -9.64 7.81
CA VAL A 10 25.08 -10.54 6.97
C VAL A 10 25.63 -10.56 5.55
N ARG A 11 25.96 -11.75 5.03
CA ARG A 11 26.45 -11.93 3.65
C ARG A 11 25.39 -11.52 2.62
N ALA A 12 25.74 -10.62 1.71
CA ALA A 12 24.87 -10.22 0.61
C ALA A 12 24.78 -11.34 -0.44
N VAL A 13 23.66 -12.05 -0.47
CA VAL A 13 23.36 -13.06 -1.50
C VAL A 13 22.71 -12.42 -2.73
N ASN A 14 23.10 -12.86 -3.94
CA ASN A 14 22.48 -12.38 -5.17
C ASN A 14 21.09 -13.02 -5.33
N ARG A 15 20.03 -12.28 -5.02
CA ARG A 15 18.65 -12.75 -5.17
C ARG A 15 18.11 -12.34 -6.55
N PRO A 16 17.45 -13.24 -7.30
CA PRO A 16 16.74 -12.85 -8.49
C PRO A 16 15.66 -11.84 -8.13
N LYS A 17 15.62 -10.71 -8.84
CA LYS A 17 14.54 -9.73 -8.69
C LYS A 17 13.28 -10.31 -9.32
N VAL A 18 12.41 -10.89 -8.49
CA VAL A 18 11.08 -11.30 -8.93
C VAL A 18 10.29 -10.03 -9.22
N LYS A 19 10.02 -9.77 -10.50
CA LYS A 19 9.10 -8.70 -10.88
C LYS A 19 7.70 -9.12 -10.46
N ALA A 20 6.99 -8.27 -9.72
CA ALA A 20 5.59 -8.52 -9.43
C ALA A 20 4.82 -8.50 -10.76
N THR A 21 4.32 -9.66 -11.20
CA THR A 21 3.57 -9.80 -12.45
C THR A 21 2.10 -9.40 -12.29
N LYS A 22 1.59 -9.46 -11.06
CA LYS A 22 0.20 -9.15 -10.77
C LYS A 22 0.06 -7.64 -10.58
N VAL A 23 -0.45 -6.98 -11.61
CA VAL A 23 -0.94 -5.61 -11.52
C VAL A 23 -2.28 -5.66 -10.79
N LEU A 24 -2.44 -4.86 -9.74
CA LEU A 24 -3.73 -4.71 -9.08
C LEU A 24 -4.67 -3.96 -10.01
N ASP A 25 -5.62 -4.66 -10.62
CA ASP A 25 -6.69 -4.05 -11.40
C ASP A 25 -7.91 -3.82 -10.50
N LEU A 26 -8.31 -2.56 -10.38
CA LEU A 26 -9.43 -2.13 -9.54
C LEU A 26 -10.72 -1.90 -10.33
N SER A 27 -10.72 -2.17 -11.64
CA SER A 27 -11.83 -1.82 -12.55
C SER A 27 -13.00 -2.80 -12.51
N GLY A 28 -12.78 -4.03 -12.03
CA GLY A 28 -13.83 -5.06 -11.91
C GLY A 28 -14.56 -5.02 -10.56
N ASP A 29 -15.61 -5.84 -10.44
CA ASP A 29 -16.47 -5.91 -9.24
C ASP A 29 -15.68 -6.17 -7.93
N THR A 30 -14.64 -7.00 -8.01
CA THR A 30 -13.74 -7.28 -6.88
C THR A 30 -12.90 -6.06 -6.50
N GLY A 31 -12.46 -5.30 -7.50
CA GLY A 31 -11.75 -4.04 -7.33
C GLY A 31 -12.64 -2.98 -6.67
N GLU A 32 -13.88 -2.87 -7.13
CA GLU A 32 -14.88 -1.99 -6.54
C GLU A 32 -15.14 -2.34 -5.06
N GLN A 33 -15.25 -3.63 -4.74
CA GLN A 33 -15.43 -4.07 -3.36
C GLN A 33 -14.26 -3.66 -2.47
N ILE A 34 -13.01 -3.80 -2.94
CA ILE A 34 -11.81 -3.39 -2.21
C ILE A 34 -11.85 -1.88 -1.95
N VAL A 35 -12.12 -1.07 -2.97
CA VAL A 35 -12.20 0.39 -2.82
C VAL A 35 -13.27 0.76 -1.80
N ARG A 36 -14.45 0.14 -1.86
CA ARG A 36 -15.55 0.39 -0.91
C ARG A 36 -15.18 -0.03 0.52
N SER A 37 -14.52 -1.17 0.73
CA SER A 37 -14.15 -1.62 2.08
C SER A 37 -13.08 -0.72 2.70
N GLU A 38 -12.04 -0.38 1.94
CA GLU A 38 -10.95 0.49 2.41
C GLU A 38 -11.46 1.90 2.70
N THR A 39 -12.32 2.44 1.83
CA THR A 39 -12.92 3.78 2.03
C THR A 39 -13.76 3.80 3.32
N LYS A 40 -14.57 2.77 3.57
CA LYS A 40 -15.35 2.68 4.81
C LYS A 40 -14.46 2.59 6.06
N LEU A 41 -13.36 1.84 5.98
CA LEU A 41 -12.42 1.72 7.09
C LEU A 41 -11.76 3.08 7.38
N ALA A 42 -11.27 3.77 6.32
CA ALA A 42 -10.66 5.08 6.45
C ALA A 42 -11.59 6.12 7.07
N LEU A 43 -12.86 6.17 6.62
CA LEU A 43 -13.85 7.08 7.19
C LEU A 43 -14.09 6.82 8.68
N ARG A 44 -14.22 5.55 9.09
CA ARG A 44 -14.44 5.17 10.50
C ARG A 44 -13.25 5.51 11.39
N THR A 45 -12.05 5.22 10.91
CA THR A 45 -10.81 5.47 11.66
C THR A 45 -10.54 6.98 11.77
N HIS A 46 -10.89 7.74 10.74
CA HIS A 46 -10.56 9.15 10.61
C HIS A 46 -11.80 10.04 10.43
N ASN A 47 -12.77 9.91 11.34
CA ASN A 47 -14.06 10.61 11.25
C ASN A 47 -13.92 12.13 11.06
N LYS A 48 -12.93 12.77 11.70
CA LYS A 48 -12.72 14.22 11.66
C LYS A 48 -11.89 14.71 10.48
N THR A 49 -11.22 13.81 9.76
CA THR A 49 -10.26 14.19 8.71
C THR A 49 -10.95 14.64 7.44
N PHE A 50 -12.13 14.09 7.16
CA PHE A 50 -12.93 14.42 5.97
C PHE A 50 -14.11 15.36 6.28
N GLU A 51 -14.22 15.82 7.53
CA GLU A 51 -15.16 16.90 7.89
C GLU A 51 -14.69 18.19 7.21
N ILE A 52 -15.42 18.61 6.17
CA ILE A 52 -15.23 19.93 5.58
C ILE A 52 -15.61 20.95 6.65
N ARG A 53 -14.62 21.66 7.20
CA ARG A 53 -14.88 22.86 8.00
C ARG A 53 -15.42 23.93 7.06
N ALA A 54 -16.74 24.04 6.98
CA ALA A 54 -17.42 25.17 6.40
C ALA A 54 -17.21 26.38 7.33
N TYR A 55 -16.10 27.09 7.14
CA TYR A 55 -15.94 28.46 7.65
C TYR A 55 -15.80 29.37 6.43
N ILE A 56 -16.94 29.93 6.02
CA ILE A 56 -17.08 31.13 5.21
C ILE A 56 -17.85 32.11 6.09
#